data_AF-A0A0V7ZGW1-F1
#
_entry.id   AF-A0A0V7ZGW1-F1
#
_cell.length_a   1.000
_cell.length_b   1.000
_cell.length_c   1.000
_cell.angle_alpha   90.00
_cell.angle_beta   90.00
_cell.angle_gamma   90.00
#
_symmetry.space_group_name_H-M   'P 1'
#
loop_
_entity.id
_entity.type
_entity.pdbx_description
1 polymer ?
#
loop_
_entity_poly.entity_id
_entity_poly.type
_entity_poly.pdbx_seq_one_letter_code
_entity_poly.pdbx_strand_id
1 'polypeptide(L)'
;MSLSALDLINLTCKSLLSNRLRSTLTTFGVFMGVAAVNASLQVGTVSRNVIAKQLLEQEAPQVNVSLYSLEGKQPKLEDMEYARRRLTNVKAISASVQMGFYNEVLYQSEKAEPTILAVTQGFENTSGRKLLKGRFFNEADFINYRRVTVIDKFLAEKLFQEEEAIGKVIYLGGNTPFRVIGITENKMGIFANPRGNLFATMSIYRAITGDEKINNISIRPYDENKMQELKEQTETLFKQRFPEVKDVYVWSNMDSVVFLTNVVDIASLALTSLAMISLMISGVGIANITIAAVVERTSEIGLRRAIGATKMEIQMQFILESIILSLAGGMLAIATIHGLTVVITSIFALPYQFAIQNAILSLGSALMVGMGACYLPAVRASQLDPVKALREA
;
A
#
# COMPACT_ATOMS: atom_id res chain seq x y z
N MET A 1 5.91 8.43 56.31
CA MET A 1 4.90 7.60 55.66
C MET A 1 5.07 7.79 54.17
N SER A 2 5.51 6.75 53.44
CA SER A 2 5.60 6.82 51.97
C SER A 2 4.19 6.90 51.40
N LEU A 3 3.94 7.84 50.49
CA LEU A 3 2.67 7.93 49.78
C LEU A 3 2.44 6.65 48.95
N SER A 4 1.26 6.03 49.08
CA SER A 4 0.88 4.89 48.24
C SER A 4 0.69 5.33 46.78
N ALA A 5 0.92 4.43 45.82
CA ALA A 5 0.74 4.72 44.39
C ALA A 5 -0.70 5.17 44.07
N LEU A 6 -1.70 4.65 44.78
CA LEU A 6 -3.11 5.05 44.64
C LEU A 6 -3.35 6.48 45.13
N ASP A 7 -2.69 6.89 46.21
CA ASP A 7 -2.80 8.26 46.74
C ASP A 7 -2.17 9.27 45.79
N LEU A 8 -1.05 8.90 45.14
CA LEU A 8 -0.40 9.69 44.10
C LEU A 8 -1.29 9.90 42.87
N ILE A 9 -2.02 8.88 42.43
CA ILE A 9 -2.97 9.01 41.31
C ILE A 9 -4.13 9.92 41.69
N ASN A 10 -4.73 9.73 42.88
CA ASN A 10 -5.85 10.54 43.35
C ASN A 10 -5.49 12.03 43.54
N LEU A 11 -4.31 12.30 44.11
CA LEU A 11 -3.77 13.66 44.24
C LEU A 11 -3.53 14.30 42.87
N THR A 12 -3.00 13.54 41.91
CA THR A 12 -2.77 14.02 40.55
C THR A 12 -4.08 14.37 39.85
N CYS A 13 -5.10 13.50 39.92
CA CYS A 13 -6.42 13.79 39.33
C CYS A 13 -7.08 15.05 39.93
N LYS A 14 -7.03 15.23 41.25
CA LYS A 14 -7.55 16.45 41.90
C LYS A 14 -6.78 17.70 41.48
N SER A 15 -5.45 17.60 41.36
CA SER A 15 -4.59 18.70 40.93
C SER A 15 -4.87 19.15 39.49
N LEU A 16 -5.12 18.20 38.59
CA LEU A 16 -5.48 18.45 37.19
C LEU A 16 -6.85 19.12 37.04
N LEU A 17 -7.82 18.74 37.88
CA LEU A 17 -9.17 19.30 37.87
C LEU A 17 -9.23 20.73 38.43
N SER A 18 -8.31 21.08 39.34
CA SER A 18 -8.21 22.42 39.93
C SER A 18 -7.79 23.47 38.89
N ASN A 19 -6.80 23.16 38.04
CA ASN A 19 -6.30 24.08 37.01
C ASN A 19 -6.71 23.63 35.61
N ARG A 20 -7.99 23.80 35.27
CA ARG A 20 -8.58 23.36 34.00
C ARG A 20 -7.86 23.90 32.76
N LEU A 21 -7.53 25.20 32.74
CA LEU A 21 -6.85 25.83 31.60
C LEU A 21 -5.51 25.17 31.27
N ARG A 22 -4.69 24.94 32.30
CA ARG A 22 -3.39 24.29 32.17
C ARG A 22 -3.55 22.88 31.62
N SER A 23 -4.39 22.08 32.28
CA SER A 23 -4.64 20.70 31.90
C SER A 23 -5.14 20.60 30.46
N THR A 24 -6.04 21.50 30.03
CA THR A 24 -6.51 21.54 28.64
C THR A 24 -5.39 21.94 27.67
N LEU A 25 -4.55 22.91 28.00
CA LEU A 25 -3.48 23.39 27.11
C LEU A 25 -2.38 22.33 26.94
N THR A 26 -2.00 21.64 28.02
CA THR A 26 -1.03 20.55 27.96
C THR A 26 -1.60 19.34 27.23
N THR A 27 -2.85 18.96 27.51
CA THR A 27 -3.53 17.88 26.77
C THR A 27 -3.63 18.21 25.29
N PHE A 28 -3.93 19.47 24.94
CA PHE A 28 -4.01 19.92 23.55
C PHE A 28 -2.64 19.90 22.85
N GLY A 29 -1.56 20.29 23.53
CA GLY A 29 -0.20 20.17 23.01
C GLY A 29 0.18 18.72 22.70
N VAL A 30 -0.07 17.81 23.65
CA VAL A 30 0.10 16.36 23.43
C VAL A 30 -0.77 15.91 22.26
N PHE A 31 -2.05 16.28 22.26
CA PHE A 31 -3.01 15.90 21.24
C PHE A 31 -2.52 16.27 19.85
N MET A 32 -2.04 17.50 19.63
CA MET A 32 -1.57 17.95 18.32
C MET A 32 -0.32 17.20 17.86
N GLY A 33 0.64 16.96 18.76
CA GLY A 33 1.83 16.18 18.44
C GLY A 33 1.52 14.73 18.08
N VAL A 34 0.68 14.06 18.89
CA VAL A 34 0.27 12.67 18.64
C VAL A 34 -0.62 12.55 17.41
N ALA A 35 -1.50 13.53 17.18
CA ALA A 35 -2.34 13.60 15.99
C ALA A 35 -1.48 13.68 14.73
N ALA A 36 -0.43 14.51 14.72
CA ALA A 36 0.50 14.61 13.60
C ALA A 36 1.21 13.28 13.33
N VAL A 37 1.75 12.62 14.37
CA VAL A 37 2.44 11.32 14.21
C VAL A 37 1.48 10.25 13.72
N ASN A 38 0.32 10.12 14.35
CA ASN A 38 -0.67 9.12 13.98
C ASN A 38 -1.23 9.34 12.57
N ALA A 39 -1.49 10.59 12.18
CA ALA A 39 -1.94 10.93 10.84
C ALA A 39 -0.88 10.56 9.79
N SER A 40 0.38 10.95 10.01
CA SER A 40 1.49 10.60 9.09
C SER A 40 1.64 9.08 8.92
N LEU A 41 1.57 8.31 10.01
CA LEU A 41 1.62 6.84 9.94
C LEU A 41 0.42 6.25 9.19
N GLN A 42 -0.79 6.77 9.43
CA GLN A 42 -1.99 6.30 8.74
C GLN A 42 -1.97 6.59 7.24
N VAL A 43 -1.44 7.75 6.81
CA VAL A 43 -1.26 8.05 5.37
C VAL A 43 -0.38 7.00 4.70
N GLY A 44 0.73 6.62 5.33
CA GLY A 44 1.61 5.56 4.82
C GLY A 44 0.89 4.21 4.72
N THR A 45 0.17 3.80 5.77
CA THR A 45 -0.59 2.53 5.78
C THR A 45 -1.70 2.50 4.74
N VAL A 46 -2.50 3.56 4.62
CA VAL A 46 -3.57 3.68 3.60
C VAL A 46 -2.97 3.60 2.20
N SER A 47 -1.89 4.34 1.94
CA SER A 47 -1.24 4.34 0.63
C SER A 47 -0.71 2.94 0.26
N ARG A 48 -0.09 2.23 1.21
CA ARG A 48 0.37 0.85 1.01
C ARG A 48 -0.80 -0.12 0.76
N ASN A 49 -1.93 0.05 1.45
CA ASN A 49 -3.13 -0.77 1.21
C ASN A 49 -3.75 -0.51 -0.17
N VAL A 50 -3.72 0.73 -0.66
CA VAL A 50 -4.13 1.06 -2.02
C VAL A 50 -3.25 0.36 -3.04
N ILE A 51 -1.92 0.42 -2.86
CA ILE A 51 -0.96 -0.30 -3.72
C ILE A 51 -1.19 -1.81 -3.66
N ALA A 52 -1.42 -2.38 -2.48
CA ALA A 52 -1.69 -3.81 -2.30
C ALA A 52 -3.00 -4.24 -2.97
N LYS A 53 -4.05 -3.43 -2.90
CA LYS A 53 -5.30 -3.69 -3.63
C LYS A 53 -5.07 -3.67 -5.14
N GLN A 54 -4.30 -2.69 -5.62
CA GLN A 54 -3.97 -2.59 -7.04
C GLN A 54 -3.16 -3.80 -7.54
N LEU A 55 -2.28 -4.34 -6.71
CA LEU A 55 -1.55 -5.58 -7.00
C LEU A 55 -2.47 -6.77 -7.23
N LEU A 56 -3.55 -6.89 -6.46
CA LEU A 56 -4.54 -7.96 -6.65
C LEU A 56 -5.30 -7.83 -7.97
N GLU A 57 -5.42 -6.61 -8.49
CA GLU A 57 -6.04 -6.32 -9.79
C GLU A 57 -5.06 -6.49 -10.96
N GLN A 58 -3.77 -6.71 -10.70
CA GLN A 58 -2.78 -7.00 -11.74
C GLN A 58 -2.64 -8.50 -12.03
N GLU A 59 -2.06 -8.79 -13.20
CA GLU A 59 -1.59 -10.13 -13.53
C GLU A 59 -0.48 -10.56 -12.57
N ALA A 60 -0.27 -11.87 -12.47
CA ALA A 60 0.78 -12.41 -11.60
C ALA A 60 2.16 -11.81 -11.94
N PRO A 61 3.08 -11.73 -10.97
CA PRO A 61 4.42 -11.22 -11.20
C PRO A 61 5.11 -11.97 -12.34
N GLN A 62 5.51 -11.25 -13.39
CA GLN A 62 6.11 -11.82 -14.59
C GLN A 62 7.04 -10.81 -15.29
N VAL A 63 8.08 -11.34 -15.92
CA VAL A 63 8.96 -10.59 -16.83
C VAL A 63 8.37 -10.65 -18.22
N ASN A 64 8.28 -9.49 -18.86
CA ASN A 64 7.80 -9.32 -20.23
C ASN A 64 8.95 -8.88 -21.12
N VAL A 65 8.94 -9.38 -22.36
CA VAL A 65 9.93 -9.08 -23.39
C VAL A 65 9.22 -8.65 -24.64
N SER A 66 9.60 -7.47 -25.14
CA SER A 66 9.20 -6.97 -26.45
C SER A 66 10.41 -6.41 -27.18
N LEU A 67 10.41 -6.54 -28.50
CA LEU A 67 11.42 -5.91 -29.34
C LEU A 67 10.85 -4.62 -29.90
N TYR A 68 11.56 -3.52 -29.71
CA TYR A 68 11.29 -2.28 -30.43
C TYR A 68 12.35 -2.13 -31.52
N SER A 69 11.96 -2.40 -32.76
CA SER A 69 12.86 -2.33 -33.91
C SER A 69 12.33 -1.33 -34.92
N LEU A 70 13.17 -0.36 -35.30
CA LEU A 70 12.90 0.56 -36.42
C LEU A 70 12.76 -0.20 -37.76
N GLU A 71 13.37 -1.39 -37.86
CA GLU A 71 13.28 -2.29 -39.02
C GLU A 71 12.05 -3.23 -38.94
N GLY A 72 11.21 -3.11 -37.91
CA GLY A 72 10.02 -3.94 -37.73
C GLY A 72 10.30 -5.41 -37.38
N LYS A 73 11.52 -5.75 -36.93
CA LYS A 73 11.83 -7.08 -36.39
C LYS A 73 11.03 -7.31 -35.11
N GLN A 74 10.21 -8.36 -35.12
CA GLN A 74 9.45 -8.83 -33.97
C GLN A 74 9.91 -10.23 -33.58
N PRO A 75 9.83 -10.59 -32.29
CA PRO A 75 10.15 -11.94 -31.87
C PRO A 75 9.22 -12.94 -32.55
N LYS A 76 9.68 -14.16 -32.75
CA LYS A 76 8.87 -15.27 -33.26
C LYS A 76 8.60 -16.29 -32.17
N LEU A 77 7.68 -17.20 -32.46
CA LEU A 77 7.37 -18.32 -31.56
C LEU A 77 8.61 -19.18 -31.23
N GLU A 78 9.55 -19.29 -32.16
CA GLU A 78 10.83 -19.98 -31.95
C GLU A 78 11.68 -19.33 -30.85
N ASP A 79 11.61 -18.01 -30.69
CA ASP A 79 12.39 -17.28 -29.70
C ASP A 79 11.82 -17.49 -28.29
N MET A 80 10.51 -17.70 -28.18
CA MET A 80 9.87 -18.15 -26.94
C MET A 80 10.38 -19.54 -26.53
N GLU A 81 10.46 -20.49 -27.47
CA GLU A 81 11.01 -21.83 -27.20
C GLU A 81 12.51 -21.80 -26.92
N TYR A 82 13.25 -20.90 -27.57
CA TYR A 82 14.66 -20.62 -27.28
C TYR A 82 14.85 -20.17 -25.82
N ALA A 83 14.00 -19.25 -25.35
CA ALA A 83 13.99 -18.78 -23.96
C ALA A 83 13.60 -19.90 -22.98
N ARG A 84 12.58 -20.71 -23.31
CA ARG A 84 12.13 -21.84 -22.49
C ARG A 84 13.23 -22.86 -22.20
N ARG A 85 14.15 -23.08 -23.12
CA ARG A 85 15.25 -24.06 -22.96
C ARG A 85 16.46 -23.53 -22.17
N ARG A 86 16.62 -22.21 -22.05
CA ARG A 86 17.85 -21.58 -21.52
C ARG A 86 17.64 -20.84 -20.22
N LEU A 87 16.45 -20.29 -20.01
CA LEU A 87 16.12 -19.62 -18.75
C LEU A 87 15.96 -20.66 -17.64
N THR A 88 16.51 -20.34 -16.48
CA THR A 88 16.37 -21.15 -15.27
C THR A 88 15.33 -20.54 -14.34
N ASN A 89 14.82 -21.32 -13.39
CA ASN A 89 13.83 -20.85 -12.40
C ASN A 89 12.50 -20.33 -13.00
N VAL A 90 12.11 -20.82 -14.18
CA VAL A 90 10.89 -20.41 -14.87
C VAL A 90 9.76 -21.41 -14.64
N LYS A 91 8.65 -20.93 -14.07
CA LYS A 91 7.42 -21.70 -13.86
C LYS A 91 6.60 -21.84 -15.13
N ALA A 92 6.47 -20.76 -15.89
CA ALA A 92 5.69 -20.74 -17.12
C ALA A 92 6.22 -19.70 -18.11
N ILE A 93 6.09 -20.00 -19.41
CA ILE A 93 6.37 -19.06 -20.50
C ILE A 93 5.23 -19.15 -21.51
N SER A 94 4.75 -17.98 -21.92
CA SER A 94 3.75 -17.82 -22.96
C SER A 94 4.09 -16.64 -23.85
N ALA A 95 3.64 -16.67 -25.10
CA ALA A 95 3.66 -15.51 -25.97
C ALA A 95 2.25 -14.99 -26.22
N SER A 96 2.17 -13.70 -26.51
CA SER A 96 0.94 -13.03 -26.92
C SER A 96 1.19 -12.09 -28.08
N VAL A 97 0.16 -11.94 -28.92
CA VAL A 97 0.13 -11.03 -30.06
C VAL A 97 -1.19 -10.29 -30.04
N GLN A 98 -1.16 -8.98 -30.24
CA GLN A 98 -2.39 -8.19 -30.31
C GLN A 98 -2.98 -8.29 -31.71
N MET A 99 -4.24 -8.68 -31.81
CA MET A 99 -4.96 -8.78 -33.09
C MET A 99 -5.48 -7.41 -33.53
N GLY A 100 -4.58 -6.45 -33.78
CA GLY A 100 -4.91 -5.04 -34.04
C GLY A 100 -5.71 -4.76 -35.33
N PHE A 101 -5.99 -5.78 -36.15
CA PHE A 101 -6.92 -5.70 -37.28
C PHE A 101 -8.39 -5.87 -36.85
N TYR A 102 -8.63 -6.31 -35.62
CA TYR A 102 -9.94 -6.31 -35.00
C TYR A 102 -9.95 -5.33 -33.83
N ASN A 103 -10.78 -4.30 -33.94
CA ASN A 103 -10.98 -3.30 -32.87
C ASN A 103 -12.35 -3.42 -32.23
N GLU A 104 -13.22 -4.27 -32.76
CA GLU A 104 -14.62 -4.35 -32.39
C GLU A 104 -15.06 -5.80 -32.23
N VAL A 105 -15.86 -6.02 -31.19
CA VAL A 105 -16.55 -7.27 -30.88
C VAL A 105 -18.04 -6.97 -30.78
N LEU A 106 -18.83 -7.75 -31.53
CA LEU A 106 -20.28 -7.64 -31.59
C LEU A 106 -20.93 -8.88 -30.99
N TYR A 107 -21.97 -8.64 -30.20
CA TYR A 107 -22.96 -9.65 -29.81
C TYR A 107 -24.35 -9.04 -29.97
N GLN A 108 -25.13 -9.57 -30.92
CA GLN A 108 -26.44 -9.02 -31.26
C GLN A 108 -26.35 -7.51 -31.58
N SER A 109 -27.02 -6.66 -30.79
CA SER A 109 -26.98 -5.20 -30.90
C SER A 109 -25.89 -4.53 -30.05
N GLU A 110 -25.20 -5.29 -29.20
CA GLU A 110 -24.18 -4.79 -28.28
C GLU A 110 -22.80 -4.77 -28.92
N LYS A 111 -22.08 -3.67 -28.68
CA LYS A 111 -20.75 -3.39 -29.25
C LYS A 111 -19.73 -3.10 -28.14
N ALA A 112 -18.57 -3.74 -28.24
CA ALA A 112 -17.43 -3.45 -27.38
C ALA A 112 -16.13 -3.35 -28.18
N GLU A 113 -15.16 -2.61 -27.64
CA GLU A 113 -13.83 -2.43 -28.23
C GLU A 113 -12.75 -2.94 -27.25
N PRO A 114 -12.70 -4.26 -26.99
CA PRO A 114 -11.73 -4.83 -26.08
C PRO A 114 -10.35 -4.95 -26.71
N THR A 115 -9.34 -5.14 -25.86
CA THR A 115 -8.02 -5.59 -26.32
C THR A 115 -8.12 -7.06 -26.70
N ILE A 116 -7.90 -7.36 -27.98
CA ILE A 116 -7.93 -8.73 -28.51
C ILE A 116 -6.50 -9.27 -28.58
N LEU A 117 -6.24 -10.34 -27.83
CA LEU A 117 -4.93 -10.99 -27.73
C LEU A 117 -5.01 -12.43 -28.20
N ALA A 118 -4.17 -12.81 -29.16
CA ALA A 118 -3.91 -14.23 -29.43
C ALA A 118 -2.80 -14.71 -28.51
N VAL A 119 -3.03 -15.82 -27.81
CA VAL A 119 -2.15 -16.32 -26.74
C VAL A 119 -1.73 -17.76 -26.99
N THR A 120 -0.53 -18.12 -26.55
CA THR A 120 -0.05 -19.52 -26.63
C THR A 120 -0.61 -20.38 -25.51
N GLN A 121 -0.39 -21.69 -25.61
CA GLN A 121 -0.62 -22.62 -24.51
C GLN A 121 0.21 -22.17 -23.27
N GLY A 122 -0.39 -22.30 -22.08
CA GLY A 122 0.24 -21.91 -20.82
C GLY A 122 0.03 -20.43 -20.42
N PHE A 123 -0.70 -19.64 -21.22
CA PHE A 123 -0.99 -18.23 -20.88
C PHE A 123 -1.76 -18.07 -19.56
N GLU A 124 -2.63 -19.01 -19.20
CA GLU A 124 -3.30 -19.04 -17.89
C GLU A 124 -2.29 -19.07 -16.74
N ASN A 125 -1.22 -19.85 -16.89
CA ASN A 125 -0.21 -20.03 -15.86
C ASN A 125 0.72 -18.82 -15.72
N THR A 126 1.05 -18.15 -16.84
CA THR A 126 1.87 -16.93 -16.84
C THR A 126 1.08 -15.73 -16.31
N SER A 127 -0.10 -15.45 -16.89
CA SER A 127 -0.96 -14.33 -16.46
C SER A 127 -1.47 -14.50 -15.03
N GLY A 128 -1.63 -15.75 -14.55
CA GLY A 128 -2.18 -16.04 -13.23
C GLY A 128 -3.65 -15.62 -13.07
N ARG A 129 -4.34 -15.37 -14.18
CA ARG A 129 -5.77 -15.04 -14.19
C ARG A 129 -6.56 -16.25 -13.72
N LYS A 130 -7.41 -16.06 -12.70
CA LYS A 130 -8.33 -17.12 -12.29
C LYS A 130 -9.51 -17.20 -13.24
N LEU A 131 -9.91 -18.41 -13.55
CA LEU A 131 -11.11 -18.70 -14.30
C LEU A 131 -12.33 -18.59 -13.37
N LEU A 132 -13.33 -17.81 -13.77
CA LEU A 132 -14.58 -17.61 -13.03
C LEU A 132 -15.66 -18.61 -13.44
N LYS A 133 -15.78 -18.86 -14.76
CA LYS A 133 -16.75 -19.81 -15.32
C LYS A 133 -16.19 -20.47 -16.59
N GLY A 134 -16.67 -21.68 -16.89
CA GLY A 134 -16.33 -22.41 -18.12
C GLY A 134 -14.98 -23.12 -18.03
N ARG A 135 -14.16 -23.00 -19.08
CA ARG A 135 -12.79 -23.56 -19.14
C ARG A 135 -11.85 -22.62 -19.88
N PHE A 136 -10.55 -22.73 -19.61
CA PHE A 136 -9.52 -22.12 -20.44
C PHE A 136 -9.22 -22.97 -21.69
N PHE A 137 -8.27 -22.52 -22.52
CA PHE A 137 -7.83 -23.24 -23.73
C PHE A 137 -7.12 -24.55 -23.38
N ASN A 138 -7.43 -25.62 -24.12
CA ASN A 138 -6.70 -26.88 -24.04
C ASN A 138 -5.92 -27.14 -25.35
N GLU A 139 -5.04 -28.13 -25.33
CA GLU A 139 -4.20 -28.48 -26.48
C GLU A 139 -5.02 -28.78 -27.75
N ALA A 140 -6.18 -29.43 -27.60
CA ALA A 140 -7.08 -29.73 -28.72
C ALA A 140 -7.64 -28.47 -29.39
N ASP A 141 -7.83 -27.36 -28.67
CA ASP A 141 -8.26 -26.09 -29.25
C ASP A 141 -7.16 -25.47 -30.12
N PHE A 142 -5.89 -25.66 -29.74
CA PHE A 142 -4.74 -25.20 -30.53
C PHE A 142 -4.55 -26.05 -31.78
N ILE A 143 -4.53 -27.38 -31.66
CA ILE A 143 -4.30 -28.33 -32.76
C ILE A 143 -5.40 -28.26 -33.81
N ASN A 144 -6.67 -28.18 -33.38
CA ASN A 144 -7.82 -28.20 -34.30
C ASN A 144 -8.24 -26.81 -34.80
N TYR A 145 -7.44 -25.76 -34.55
CA TYR A 145 -7.73 -24.38 -34.96
C TYR A 145 -9.15 -23.93 -34.60
N ARG A 146 -9.62 -24.29 -33.40
CA ARG A 146 -11.00 -23.99 -33.00
C ARG A 146 -11.17 -22.49 -32.80
N ARG A 147 -12.23 -21.92 -33.37
CA ARG A 147 -12.65 -20.53 -33.16
C ARG A 147 -13.34 -20.39 -31.80
N VAL A 148 -12.54 -20.50 -30.73
CA VAL A 148 -12.99 -20.36 -29.35
C VAL A 148 -12.28 -19.18 -28.69
N THR A 149 -12.94 -18.57 -27.72
CA THR A 149 -12.42 -17.40 -27.02
C THR A 149 -12.72 -17.46 -25.52
N VAL A 150 -11.82 -16.86 -24.76
CA VAL A 150 -11.97 -16.60 -23.32
C VAL A 150 -12.04 -15.09 -23.15
N ILE A 151 -13.05 -14.60 -22.44
CA ILE A 151 -13.25 -13.17 -22.20
C ILE A 151 -13.05 -12.84 -20.72
N ASP A 152 -12.76 -11.58 -20.40
CA ASP A 152 -12.80 -11.14 -19.01
C ASP A 152 -14.23 -10.80 -18.55
N LYS A 153 -14.40 -10.73 -17.23
CA LYS A 153 -15.69 -10.40 -16.59
C LYS A 153 -16.28 -9.08 -17.11
N PHE A 154 -15.44 -8.06 -17.32
CA PHE A 154 -15.89 -6.75 -17.79
C PHE A 154 -16.50 -6.82 -19.19
N LEU A 155 -15.83 -7.51 -20.12
CA LEU A 155 -16.33 -7.71 -21.47
C LEU A 155 -17.60 -8.58 -21.49
N ALA A 156 -17.66 -9.59 -20.61
CA ALA A 156 -18.85 -10.43 -20.46
C ALA A 156 -20.07 -9.61 -20.01
N GLU A 157 -19.92 -8.79 -18.96
CA GLU A 157 -20.99 -7.93 -18.45
C GLU A 157 -21.42 -6.88 -19.50
N LYS A 158 -20.47 -6.32 -20.23
CA LYS A 158 -20.77 -5.32 -21.28
C LYS A 158 -21.53 -5.91 -22.47
N LEU A 159 -21.15 -7.10 -22.94
CA LEU A 159 -21.75 -7.69 -24.14
C LEU A 159 -23.02 -8.49 -23.85
N PHE A 160 -23.08 -9.18 -22.71
CA PHE A 160 -24.16 -10.12 -22.41
C PHE A 160 -25.12 -9.62 -21.32
N GLN A 161 -24.78 -8.54 -20.61
CA GLN A 161 -25.59 -7.98 -19.52
C GLN A 161 -25.92 -9.06 -18.47
N GLU A 162 -27.18 -9.51 -18.39
CA GLU A 162 -27.63 -10.57 -17.48
C GLU A 162 -27.63 -11.97 -18.14
N GLU A 163 -27.39 -12.06 -19.45
CA GLU A 163 -27.37 -13.33 -20.20
C GLU A 163 -26.09 -14.14 -19.93
N GLU A 164 -26.21 -15.47 -19.95
CA GLU A 164 -25.06 -16.36 -19.84
C GLU A 164 -24.20 -16.34 -21.12
N ALA A 165 -22.97 -15.85 -20.99
CA ALA A 165 -22.03 -15.73 -22.10
C ALA A 165 -21.48 -17.08 -22.63
N ILE A 166 -21.45 -18.13 -21.80
CA ILE A 166 -20.79 -19.39 -22.15
C ILE A 166 -21.56 -20.11 -23.27
N GLY A 167 -20.82 -20.58 -24.27
CA GLY A 167 -21.36 -21.30 -25.42
C GLY A 167 -21.93 -20.40 -26.51
N LYS A 168 -22.11 -19.09 -26.24
CA LYS A 168 -22.57 -18.11 -27.22
C LYS A 168 -21.47 -17.74 -28.20
N VAL A 169 -21.88 -17.23 -29.35
CA VAL A 169 -20.98 -16.80 -30.43
C VAL A 169 -20.94 -15.28 -30.46
N ILE A 170 -19.73 -14.73 -30.46
CA ILE A 170 -19.45 -13.31 -30.66
C ILE A 170 -18.71 -13.11 -31.98
N TYR A 171 -18.85 -11.94 -32.58
CA TYR A 171 -18.28 -11.63 -33.88
C TYR A 171 -17.16 -10.61 -33.73
N LEU A 172 -15.94 -11.01 -34.09
CA LEU A 172 -14.78 -10.13 -34.15
C LEU A 172 -14.73 -9.46 -35.52
N GLY A 173 -14.51 -8.14 -35.55
CA GLY A 173 -14.42 -7.36 -36.79
C GLY A 173 -15.69 -7.37 -37.63
N GLY A 174 -16.84 -7.62 -37.01
CA GLY A 174 -18.15 -7.64 -37.67
C GLY A 174 -18.58 -8.98 -38.28
N ASN A 175 -17.65 -9.89 -38.58
CA ASN A 175 -17.97 -11.08 -39.38
C ASN A 175 -17.28 -12.39 -38.98
N THR A 176 -16.29 -12.37 -38.08
CA THR A 176 -15.56 -13.60 -37.71
C THR A 176 -16.13 -14.20 -36.42
N PRO A 177 -16.83 -15.35 -36.48
CA PRO A 177 -17.47 -15.93 -35.31
C PRO A 177 -16.47 -16.64 -34.38
N PHE A 178 -16.57 -16.36 -33.09
CA PHE A 178 -15.84 -17.02 -32.01
C PHE A 178 -16.81 -17.47 -30.92
N ARG A 179 -16.67 -18.71 -30.46
CA ARG A 179 -17.49 -19.24 -29.36
C ARG A 179 -16.83 -18.98 -28.01
N VAL A 180 -17.55 -18.35 -27.09
CA VAL A 180 -17.09 -18.11 -25.72
C VAL A 180 -17.08 -19.43 -24.95
N ILE A 181 -15.92 -19.80 -24.40
CA ILE A 181 -15.74 -21.06 -23.64
C ILE A 181 -15.39 -20.84 -22.17
N GLY A 182 -14.99 -19.62 -21.80
CA GLY A 182 -14.60 -19.29 -20.43
C GLY A 182 -14.64 -17.80 -20.15
N ILE A 183 -14.80 -17.47 -18.87
CA ILE A 183 -14.78 -16.12 -18.35
C ILE A 183 -13.69 -16.05 -17.28
N THR A 184 -12.80 -15.06 -17.37
CA THR A 184 -11.69 -14.84 -16.43
C THR A 184 -11.91 -13.61 -15.57
N GLU A 185 -11.17 -13.51 -14.46
CA GLU A 185 -11.08 -12.28 -13.69
C GLU A 185 -10.62 -11.11 -14.57
N ASN A 186 -11.17 -9.93 -14.28
CA ASN A 186 -10.64 -8.70 -14.85
C ASN A 186 -9.30 -8.39 -14.19
N LYS A 187 -8.24 -8.37 -14.99
CA LYS A 187 -6.91 -7.89 -14.57
C LYS A 187 -6.50 -6.73 -15.47
N MET A 188 -5.99 -5.67 -14.85
CA MET A 188 -5.68 -4.41 -15.51
C MET A 188 -4.45 -3.75 -14.87
N GLY A 189 -3.63 -3.08 -15.69
CA GLY A 189 -2.54 -2.25 -15.19
C GLY A 189 -3.05 -1.00 -14.46
N ILE A 190 -2.23 -0.43 -13.57
CA ILE A 190 -2.59 0.71 -12.67
C ILE A 190 -3.15 1.92 -13.43
N PHE A 191 -2.71 2.12 -14.68
CA PHE A 191 -3.06 3.28 -15.51
C PHE A 191 -3.85 2.92 -16.77
N ALA A 192 -4.33 1.69 -16.88
CA ALA A 192 -5.08 1.26 -18.05
C ALA A 192 -6.57 1.62 -17.90
N ASN A 193 -7.20 2.00 -19.00
CA ASN A 193 -8.64 2.19 -19.06
C ASN A 193 -9.34 0.83 -19.21
N PRO A 194 -10.49 0.61 -18.53
CA PRO A 194 -11.23 -0.64 -18.64
C PRO A 194 -11.89 -0.74 -20.02
N ARG A 195 -11.21 -1.41 -20.96
CA ARG A 195 -11.74 -1.74 -22.30
C ARG A 195 -12.24 -3.18 -22.39
N GLY A 196 -11.85 -4.03 -21.45
CA GLY A 196 -12.06 -5.47 -21.50
C GLY A 196 -10.98 -6.18 -22.32
N ASN A 197 -10.81 -7.47 -22.08
CA ASN A 197 -9.84 -8.32 -22.74
C ASN A 197 -10.54 -9.53 -23.35
N LEU A 198 -10.16 -9.84 -24.59
CA LEU A 198 -10.59 -11.03 -25.31
C LEU A 198 -9.34 -11.82 -25.69
N PHE A 199 -9.32 -13.09 -25.31
CA PHE A 199 -8.24 -14.01 -25.64
C PHE A 199 -8.69 -14.97 -26.74
N ALA A 200 -7.85 -15.16 -27.74
CA ALA A 200 -7.99 -16.16 -28.80
C ALA A 200 -6.75 -17.06 -28.84
N THR A 201 -6.82 -18.21 -29.50
CA THR A 201 -5.67 -19.10 -29.63
C THR A 201 -4.63 -18.55 -30.61
N MET A 202 -3.34 -18.70 -30.31
CA MET A 202 -2.28 -18.32 -31.24
C MET A 202 -2.38 -19.07 -32.59
N SER A 203 -2.91 -20.30 -32.57
CA SER A 203 -3.08 -21.09 -33.79
C SER A 203 -4.10 -20.47 -34.76
N ILE A 204 -5.21 -19.90 -34.27
CA ILE A 204 -6.18 -19.24 -35.15
C ILE A 204 -5.63 -17.94 -35.72
N TYR A 205 -4.85 -17.18 -34.93
CA TYR A 205 -4.17 -15.98 -35.42
C TYR A 205 -3.27 -16.31 -36.59
N ARG A 206 -2.38 -17.31 -36.43
CA ARG A 206 -1.48 -17.79 -37.50
C ARG A 206 -2.24 -18.25 -38.73
N ALA A 207 -3.37 -18.93 -38.55
CA ALA A 207 -4.19 -19.39 -39.67
C ALA A 207 -4.88 -18.23 -40.43
N ILE A 208 -5.22 -17.13 -39.76
CA ILE A 208 -5.85 -15.96 -40.38
C ILE A 208 -4.82 -15.07 -41.06
N THR A 209 -3.69 -14.80 -40.41
CA THR A 209 -2.70 -13.80 -40.88
C THR A 209 -1.56 -14.40 -41.69
N GLY A 210 -1.25 -15.69 -41.50
CA GLY A 210 -0.01 -16.29 -41.97
C GLY A 210 1.24 -15.80 -41.25
N ASP A 211 1.11 -14.99 -40.19
CA ASP A 211 2.23 -14.37 -39.48
C ASP A 211 2.58 -15.18 -38.21
N GLU A 212 3.88 -15.35 -37.97
CA GLU A 212 4.43 -16.04 -36.79
C GLU A 212 5.05 -15.08 -35.77
N LYS A 213 5.00 -13.78 -36.06
CA LYS A 213 5.47 -12.75 -35.14
C LYS A 213 4.60 -12.69 -33.90
N ILE A 214 5.25 -12.38 -32.79
CA ILE A 214 4.63 -12.18 -31.48
C ILE A 214 5.00 -10.79 -30.95
N ASN A 215 4.08 -10.16 -30.22
CA ASN A 215 4.34 -8.83 -29.65
C ASN A 215 5.11 -8.92 -28.33
N ASN A 216 4.75 -9.90 -27.49
CA ASN A 216 5.23 -9.99 -26.13
C ASN A 216 5.45 -11.44 -25.69
N ILE A 217 6.56 -11.69 -25.00
CA ILE A 217 6.85 -12.95 -24.32
C ILE A 217 6.76 -12.69 -22.82
N SER A 218 5.86 -13.41 -22.14
CA SER A 218 5.67 -13.33 -20.70
C SER A 218 6.27 -14.55 -20.02
N ILE A 219 7.09 -14.32 -19.00
CA ILE A 219 7.90 -15.31 -18.30
C ILE A 219 7.64 -15.17 -16.81
N ARG A 220 7.09 -16.21 -16.19
CA ARG A 220 6.76 -16.23 -14.76
C ARG A 220 7.78 -17.07 -13.99
N PRO A 221 8.43 -16.54 -12.94
CA PRO A 221 9.34 -17.33 -12.11
C PRO A 221 8.60 -18.30 -11.17
N TYR A 222 9.30 -19.30 -10.65
CA TYR A 222 8.80 -20.10 -9.52
C TYR A 222 8.80 -19.31 -8.21
N ASP A 223 9.85 -18.52 -8.00
CA ASP A 223 10.05 -17.69 -6.82
C ASP A 223 10.02 -16.21 -7.21
N GLU A 224 9.07 -15.47 -6.66
CA GLU A 224 8.88 -14.04 -6.91
C GLU A 224 10.09 -13.22 -6.44
N ASN A 225 10.86 -13.70 -5.46
CA ASN A 225 12.07 -13.02 -4.98
C ASN A 225 13.21 -13.00 -6.01
N LYS A 226 13.17 -13.91 -7.00
CA LYS A 226 14.17 -14.01 -8.07
C LYS A 226 13.73 -13.29 -9.35
N MET A 227 12.73 -12.41 -9.27
CA MET A 227 12.22 -11.66 -10.42
C MET A 227 13.31 -10.80 -11.09
N GLN A 228 14.14 -10.14 -10.28
CA GLN A 228 15.21 -9.28 -10.78
C GLN A 228 16.30 -10.09 -11.49
N GLU A 229 16.70 -11.22 -10.90
CA GLU A 229 17.64 -12.16 -11.53
C GLU A 229 17.08 -12.69 -12.86
N LEU A 230 15.80 -13.08 -12.89
CA LEU A 230 15.15 -13.54 -14.11
C LEU A 230 15.10 -12.44 -15.18
N LYS A 231 14.85 -11.18 -14.79
CA LYS A 231 14.86 -10.02 -15.69
C LYS A 231 16.22 -9.84 -16.35
N GLU A 232 17.30 -9.87 -15.56
CA GLU A 232 18.68 -9.74 -16.04
C GLU A 232 19.12 -10.91 -16.94
N GLN A 233 18.77 -12.14 -16.55
CA GLN A 233 19.00 -13.33 -17.38
C GLN A 233 18.28 -13.22 -18.72
N THR A 234 17.01 -12.79 -18.70
CA THR A 234 16.19 -12.61 -19.90
C THR A 234 16.75 -11.51 -20.80
N GLU A 235 17.14 -10.38 -20.23
CA GLU A 235 17.74 -9.26 -20.97
C GLU A 235 19.05 -9.68 -21.64
N THR A 236 19.92 -10.38 -20.91
CA THR A 236 21.18 -10.90 -21.47
C THR A 236 20.92 -11.87 -22.61
N LEU A 237 19.98 -12.80 -22.42
CA LEU A 237 19.65 -13.83 -23.39
C LEU A 237 19.08 -13.24 -24.70
N PHE A 238 18.16 -12.28 -24.59
CA PHE A 238 17.54 -11.66 -25.75
C PHE A 238 18.47 -10.65 -26.45
N LYS A 239 19.35 -9.95 -25.73
CA LYS A 239 20.42 -9.13 -26.35
C LYS A 239 21.41 -9.98 -27.15
N GLN A 240 21.75 -11.18 -26.67
CA GLN A 240 22.59 -12.12 -27.43
C GLN A 240 21.89 -12.69 -28.65
N ARG A 241 20.59 -12.97 -28.55
CA ARG A 241 19.78 -13.51 -29.65
C ARG A 241 19.52 -12.47 -30.74
N PHE A 242 19.38 -11.20 -30.37
CA PHE A 242 19.08 -10.09 -31.26
C PHE A 242 20.16 -8.99 -31.18
N PRO A 243 21.41 -9.27 -31.56
CA PRO A 243 22.50 -8.29 -31.45
C PRO A 243 22.29 -7.06 -32.35
N GLU A 244 21.47 -7.21 -33.40
CA GLU A 244 21.14 -6.16 -34.36
C GLU A 244 19.98 -5.25 -33.89
N VAL A 245 19.22 -5.66 -32.87
CA VAL A 245 18.10 -4.86 -32.34
C VAL A 245 18.63 -3.96 -31.24
N LYS A 246 18.61 -2.65 -31.51
CA LYS A 246 19.14 -1.63 -30.60
C LYS A 246 18.47 -1.64 -29.22
N ASP A 247 17.15 -1.83 -29.18
CA ASP A 247 16.35 -1.73 -27.96
C ASP A 247 15.54 -3.03 -27.73
N VAL A 248 16.14 -3.97 -27.01
CA VAL A 248 15.43 -5.10 -26.39
C VAL A 248 14.81 -4.61 -25.10
N TYR A 249 13.48 -4.46 -25.06
CA TYR A 249 12.79 -3.97 -23.87
C TYR A 249 12.33 -5.15 -23.01
N VAL A 250 12.94 -5.28 -21.84
CA VAL A 250 12.59 -6.26 -20.82
C VAL A 250 12.11 -5.53 -19.57
N TRP A 251 10.87 -5.79 -19.15
CA TRP A 251 10.28 -5.13 -17.99
C TRP A 251 9.52 -6.12 -17.12
N SER A 252 9.39 -5.81 -15.84
CA SER A 252 8.49 -6.53 -14.93
C SER A 252 7.20 -5.75 -14.79
N ASN A 253 6.05 -6.44 -14.73
CA ASN A 253 4.80 -5.79 -14.36
C ASN A 253 4.82 -5.25 -12.91
N MET A 254 5.76 -5.73 -12.08
CA MET A 254 5.96 -5.24 -10.71
C MET A 254 6.79 -3.96 -10.64
N ASP A 255 7.47 -3.54 -11.73
CA ASP A 255 8.36 -2.36 -11.70
C ASP A 255 7.59 -1.08 -11.28
N SER A 256 6.36 -0.90 -11.77
CA SER A 256 5.50 0.23 -11.39
C SER A 256 5.08 0.18 -9.92
N VAL A 257 4.84 -1.01 -9.38
CA VAL A 257 4.44 -1.20 -7.99
C VAL A 257 5.60 -0.92 -7.05
N VAL A 258 6.80 -1.42 -7.38
CA VAL A 258 8.02 -1.15 -6.63
C VAL A 258 8.32 0.35 -6.63
N PHE A 259 8.20 1.02 -7.78
CA PHE A 259 8.36 2.46 -7.88
C PHE A 259 7.37 3.22 -6.98
N LEU A 260 6.07 2.91 -7.06
CA LEU A 260 5.05 3.54 -6.21
C LEU A 260 5.29 3.30 -4.72
N THR A 261 5.71 2.08 -4.36
CA THR A 261 6.05 1.73 -2.97
C THR A 261 7.21 2.58 -2.47
N ASN A 262 8.28 2.72 -3.26
CA ASN A 262 9.42 3.55 -2.92
C ASN A 262 9.03 5.03 -2.73
N VAL A 263 8.18 5.57 -3.61
CA VAL A 263 7.67 6.94 -3.49
C VAL A 263 6.86 7.11 -2.21
N VAL A 264 5.97 6.17 -1.90
CA VAL A 264 5.18 6.18 -0.65
C VAL A 264 6.07 6.08 0.57
N ASP A 265 7.13 5.27 0.53
CA ASP A 265 8.05 5.10 1.66
C ASP A 265 8.87 6.35 1.92
N ILE A 266 9.39 7.01 0.87
CA ILE A 266 10.09 8.29 0.99
C ILE A 266 9.15 9.38 1.52
N ALA A 267 7.93 9.46 0.97
CA ALA A 267 6.93 10.41 1.44
C ALA A 267 6.52 10.16 2.90
N SER A 268 6.32 8.90 3.28
CA SER A 268 5.99 8.50 4.65
C SER A 268 7.12 8.83 5.62
N LEU A 269 8.37 8.63 5.21
CA LEU A 269 9.54 9.01 6.01
C LEU A 269 9.57 10.52 6.23
N ALA A 270 9.39 11.32 5.16
CA ALA A 270 9.36 12.78 5.28
C ALA A 270 8.23 13.28 6.19
N LEU A 271 7.01 12.75 6.02
CA LEU A 271 5.86 13.08 6.87
C LEU A 271 6.06 12.67 8.34
N THR A 272 6.69 11.52 8.57
CA THR A 272 7.02 11.05 9.92
C THR A 272 8.10 11.93 10.56
N SER A 273 9.12 12.35 9.80
CA SER A 273 10.13 13.30 10.28
C SER A 273 9.51 14.63 10.67
N LEU A 274 8.62 15.19 9.84
CA LEU A 274 7.89 16.43 10.16
C LEU A 274 7.00 16.26 11.40
N ALA A 275 6.32 15.12 11.53
CA ALA A 275 5.52 14.82 12.71
C ALA A 275 6.37 14.69 13.99
N MET A 276 7.56 14.09 13.91
CA MET A 276 8.50 14.02 15.03
C MET A 276 8.98 15.41 15.47
N ILE A 277 9.26 16.31 14.52
CA ILE A 277 9.61 17.70 14.84
C ILE A 277 8.42 18.41 15.51
N SER A 278 7.21 18.23 14.99
CA SER A 278 5.99 18.78 15.61
C SER A 278 5.76 18.26 17.03
N LEU A 279 6.05 16.98 17.26
CA LEU A 279 5.98 16.36 18.58
C LEU A 279 7.04 16.96 19.52
N MET A 280 8.27 17.21 19.07
CA MET A 280 9.30 17.88 19.86
C MET A 280 8.89 19.32 20.25
N ILE A 281 8.34 20.09 19.29
CA ILE A 281 7.83 21.44 19.56
C ILE A 281 6.71 21.40 20.62
N SER A 282 5.82 20.40 20.52
CA SER A 282 4.78 20.15 21.53
C SER A 282 5.40 19.84 22.90
N GLY A 283 6.47 19.05 22.93
CA GLY A 283 7.27 18.77 24.14
C GLY A 283 7.82 20.02 24.81
N VAL A 284 8.36 20.98 24.04
CA VAL A 284 8.82 22.27 24.58
C VAL A 284 7.66 23.05 25.22
N GLY A 285 6.49 23.02 24.60
CA GLY A 285 5.26 23.60 25.18
C GLY A 285 4.89 22.98 26.53
N ILE A 286 4.92 21.64 26.61
CA ILE A 286 4.67 20.89 27.86
C ILE A 286 5.68 21.28 28.94
N ALA A 287 6.97 21.37 28.59
CA ALA A 287 8.03 21.76 29.50
C ALA A 287 7.80 23.18 30.06
N ASN A 288 7.49 24.14 29.19
CA ASN A 288 7.25 25.53 29.60
C ASN A 288 6.04 25.67 30.53
N ILE A 289 4.93 25.02 30.19
CA ILE A 289 3.73 24.99 31.04
C ILE A 289 4.04 24.34 32.40
N THR A 290 4.89 23.32 32.42
CA THR A 290 5.31 22.66 33.66
C THR A 290 6.23 23.55 34.50
N ILE A 291 7.17 24.26 33.87
CA ILE A 291 8.03 25.24 34.57
C ILE A 291 7.18 26.33 35.20
N ALA A 292 6.25 26.93 34.45
CA ALA A 292 5.35 27.95 34.98
C ALA A 292 4.56 27.44 36.20
N ALA A 293 4.06 26.20 36.13
CA ALA A 293 3.32 25.61 37.25
C ALA A 293 4.19 25.28 38.47
N VAL A 294 5.47 24.94 38.28
CA VAL A 294 6.42 24.78 39.38
C VAL A 294 6.62 26.12 40.09
N VAL A 295 6.74 27.22 39.33
CA VAL A 295 6.88 28.58 39.89
C VAL A 295 5.62 29.01 40.63
N GLU A 296 4.43 28.78 40.08
CA GLU A 296 3.15 29.09 40.74
C GLU A 296 2.95 28.29 42.04
N ARG A 297 3.44 27.05 42.11
CA ARG A 297 3.26 26.14 43.26
C ARG A 297 4.49 26.04 44.16
N THR A 298 5.43 26.99 44.08
CA THR A 298 6.70 26.94 44.82
C THR A 298 6.48 26.79 46.33
N SER A 299 5.54 27.55 46.91
CA SER A 299 5.20 27.52 48.33
C SER A 299 4.58 26.20 48.78
N GLU A 300 3.67 25.63 47.98
CA GLU A 300 3.05 24.32 48.23
C GLU A 300 4.09 23.19 48.22
N ILE A 301 5.01 23.21 47.25
CA ILE A 301 6.10 22.23 47.13
C ILE A 301 7.07 22.39 48.31
N GLY A 302 7.39 23.62 48.70
CA GLY A 302 8.21 23.95 49.87
C GLY A 302 7.61 23.39 51.16
N LEU A 303 6.31 23.57 51.37
CA LEU A 303 5.58 23.02 52.53
C LEU A 303 5.65 21.49 52.55
N ARG A 304 5.41 20.81 51.41
CA ARG A 304 5.51 19.34 51.30
C ARG A 304 6.91 18.83 51.64
N ARG A 305 7.94 19.52 51.17
CA ARG A 305 9.33 19.16 51.49
C ARG A 305 9.67 19.42 52.96
N ALA A 306 9.12 20.47 53.58
CA ALA A 306 9.33 20.78 54.99
C ALA A 306 8.69 19.74 55.93
N ILE A 307 7.54 19.17 55.55
CA ILE A 307 6.88 18.08 56.30
C ILE A 307 7.45 16.68 56.00
N GLY A 308 8.51 16.57 55.18
CA GLY A 308 9.27 15.34 54.98
C GLY A 308 9.06 14.60 53.65
N ALA A 309 8.41 15.20 52.65
CA ALA A 309 8.33 14.59 51.32
C ALA A 309 9.72 14.48 50.67
N THR A 310 10.02 13.29 50.12
CA THR A 310 11.30 13.03 49.45
C THR A 310 11.36 13.72 48.09
N LYS A 311 12.59 13.99 47.62
CA LYS A 311 12.79 14.58 46.27
C LYS A 311 12.16 13.69 45.18
N MET A 312 12.26 12.38 45.35
CA MET A 312 11.73 11.40 44.39
C MET A 312 10.19 11.39 44.36
N GLU A 313 9.51 11.55 45.51
CA GLU A 313 8.05 11.67 45.55
C GLU A 313 7.57 12.92 44.80
N ILE A 314 8.26 14.06 44.95
CA ILE A 314 7.93 15.29 44.20
C ILE A 314 8.17 15.08 42.70
N GLN A 315 9.29 14.47 42.30
CA GLN A 315 9.57 14.18 40.88
C GLN A 315 8.52 13.25 40.26
N MET A 316 8.19 12.16 40.96
CA MET A 316 7.21 11.18 40.49
C MET A 316 5.82 11.78 40.35
N GLN A 317 5.43 12.73 41.20
CA GLN A 317 4.17 13.44 41.06
C GLN A 317 4.06 14.16 39.70
N PHE A 318 5.07 14.93 39.32
CA PHE A 318 5.07 15.65 38.04
C PHE A 318 5.17 14.69 36.84
N ILE A 319 5.98 13.63 36.94
CA ILE A 319 6.08 12.62 35.87
C ILE A 319 4.75 11.90 35.68
N LEU A 320 4.04 11.54 36.76
CA LEU A 320 2.72 10.92 36.69
C LEU A 320 1.66 11.88 36.12
N GLU A 321 1.71 13.17 36.47
CA GLU A 321 0.86 14.19 35.86
C GLU A 321 1.04 14.23 34.34
N SER A 322 2.30 14.21 33.88
CA SER A 322 2.63 14.17 32.45
C SER A 322 2.17 12.87 31.77
N ILE A 323 2.34 11.70 32.41
CA ILE A 323 1.88 10.42 31.88
C ILE A 323 0.36 10.42 31.70
N ILE A 324 -0.40 10.84 32.71
CA ILE A 324 -1.86 10.87 32.66
C ILE A 324 -2.34 11.81 31.54
N LEU A 325 -1.76 13.01 31.45
CA LEU A 325 -2.08 13.96 30.39
C LEU A 325 -1.68 13.44 29.00
N SER A 326 -0.54 12.76 28.90
CA SER A 326 -0.06 12.16 27.65
C SER A 326 -0.97 11.02 27.17
N LEU A 327 -1.44 10.17 28.09
CA LEU A 327 -2.39 9.11 27.80
C LEU A 327 -3.74 9.68 27.38
N ALA A 328 -4.28 10.66 28.12
CA ALA A 328 -5.56 11.28 27.80
C ALA A 328 -5.52 11.99 26.43
N GLY A 329 -4.53 12.85 26.21
CA GLY A 329 -4.35 13.57 24.95
C GLY A 329 -4.05 12.64 23.78
N GLY A 330 -3.21 11.62 24.01
CA GLY A 330 -2.85 10.63 22.99
C GLY A 330 -4.03 9.75 22.58
N MET A 331 -4.83 9.25 23.53
CA MET A 331 -6.04 8.49 23.22
C MET A 331 -7.08 9.33 22.46
N LEU A 332 -7.29 10.58 22.87
CA LEU A 332 -8.19 11.50 22.17
C LEU A 332 -7.70 11.77 20.75
N ALA A 333 -6.39 11.97 20.55
CA ALA A 333 -5.79 12.17 19.23
C ALA A 333 -5.98 10.93 18.36
N ILE A 334 -5.70 9.74 18.89
CA ILE A 334 -5.86 8.49 18.15
C ILE A 334 -7.32 8.28 17.73
N ALA A 335 -8.27 8.46 18.66
CA ALA A 335 -9.70 8.33 18.36
C ALA A 335 -10.16 9.34 17.31
N THR A 336 -9.73 10.60 17.42
CA THR A 336 -10.12 11.67 16.48
C THR A 336 -9.56 11.42 15.08
N ILE A 337 -8.26 11.12 14.97
CA ILE A 337 -7.64 10.85 13.68
C ILE A 337 -8.19 9.57 13.06
N HIS A 338 -8.38 8.51 13.85
CA HIS A 338 -9.02 7.30 13.35
C HIS A 338 -10.42 7.58 12.79
N GLY A 339 -11.26 8.31 13.53
CA GLY A 339 -12.59 8.69 13.07
C GLY A 339 -12.55 9.51 11.77
N LEU A 340 -11.64 10.48 11.68
CA LEU A 340 -11.46 11.28 10.48
C LEU A 340 -10.99 10.43 9.28
N THR A 341 -10.06 9.49 9.51
CA THR A 341 -9.57 8.59 8.46
C THR A 341 -10.67 7.66 7.98
N VAL A 342 -11.53 7.13 8.86
CA VAL A 342 -12.71 6.33 8.46
C VAL A 342 -13.64 7.15 7.57
N VAL A 343 -13.93 8.40 7.93
CA VAL A 343 -14.78 9.28 7.11
C VAL A 343 -14.15 9.51 5.73
N ILE A 344 -12.88 9.91 5.67
CA ILE A 344 -12.19 10.17 4.40
C ILE A 344 -12.14 8.92 3.53
N THR A 345 -11.75 7.78 4.10
CA THR A 345 -11.61 6.52 3.34
C THR A 345 -12.94 6.00 2.84
N SER A 346 -14.05 6.25 3.55
CA SER A 346 -15.40 5.95 3.07
C SER A 346 -15.81 6.82 1.87
N ILE A 347 -15.49 8.13 1.90
CA ILE A 347 -15.82 9.08 0.81
C ILE A 347 -15.06 8.72 -0.47
N PHE A 348 -13.78 8.38 -0.34
CA PHE A 348 -12.91 8.07 -1.48
C PHE A 348 -12.84 6.57 -1.83
N ALA A 349 -13.64 5.72 -1.17
CA ALA A 349 -13.65 4.26 -1.33
C ALA A 349 -12.25 3.61 -1.21
N LEU A 350 -11.43 4.11 -0.30
CA LEU A 350 -10.07 3.64 -0.06
C LEU A 350 -10.05 2.45 0.92
N PRO A 351 -9.18 1.44 0.69
CA PRO A 351 -9.02 0.33 1.62
C PRO A 351 -8.33 0.81 2.90
N TYR A 352 -9.07 0.80 4.01
CA TYR A 352 -8.55 1.16 5.33
C TYR A 352 -8.81 0.06 6.34
N GLN A 353 -7.77 -0.25 7.11
CA GLN A 353 -7.85 -1.14 8.26
C GLN A 353 -7.10 -0.49 9.41
N PHE A 354 -7.69 -0.55 10.61
CA PHE A 354 -7.07 0.01 11.80
C PHE A 354 -5.82 -0.79 12.18
N ALA A 355 -4.66 -0.16 12.06
CA ALA A 355 -3.38 -0.74 12.46
C ALA A 355 -3.08 -0.42 13.92
N ILE A 356 -3.26 -1.41 14.81
CA ILE A 356 -2.97 -1.29 16.25
C ILE A 356 -1.51 -0.86 16.48
N GLN A 357 -0.59 -1.31 15.61
CA GLN A 357 0.83 -0.93 15.66
C GLN A 357 1.03 0.59 15.54
N ASN A 358 0.29 1.28 14.66
CA ASN A 358 0.39 2.73 14.51
C ASN A 358 -0.13 3.44 15.76
N ALA A 359 -1.20 2.94 16.38
CA ALA A 359 -1.73 3.48 17.63
C ALA A 359 -0.75 3.32 18.78
N ILE A 360 -0.10 2.15 18.90
CA ILE A 360 0.93 1.89 19.91
C ILE A 360 2.16 2.79 19.70
N LEU A 361 2.66 2.90 18.45
CA LEU A 361 3.79 3.79 18.12
C LEU A 361 3.46 5.25 18.45
N SER A 362 2.28 5.72 18.06
CA SER A 362 1.84 7.10 18.33
C SER A 362 1.73 7.36 19.83
N LEU A 363 1.07 6.48 20.59
CA LEU A 363 0.93 6.62 22.04
C LEU A 363 2.27 6.49 22.78
N GLY A 364 3.14 5.60 22.33
CA GLY A 364 4.50 5.43 22.84
C GLY A 364 5.34 6.69 22.63
N SER A 365 5.23 7.31 21.46
CA SER A 365 5.91 8.59 21.18
C SER A 365 5.40 9.71 22.10
N ALA A 366 4.09 9.75 22.38
CA ALA A 366 3.47 10.69 23.32
C ALA A 366 4.06 10.56 24.73
N LEU A 367 4.12 9.33 25.25
CA LEU A 367 4.66 9.03 26.57
C LEU A 367 6.13 9.40 26.66
N MET A 368 6.92 9.04 25.65
CA MET A 368 8.36 9.32 25.61
C MET A 368 8.62 10.83 25.64
N VAL A 369 7.93 11.61 24.82
CA VAL A 369 8.10 13.06 24.75
C VAL A 369 7.51 13.76 25.98
N GLY A 370 6.32 13.35 26.44
CA GLY A 370 5.70 13.91 27.64
C GLY A 370 6.55 13.70 28.89
N MET A 371 7.07 12.48 29.11
CA MET A 371 7.96 12.19 30.23
C MET A 371 9.30 12.94 30.09
N GLY A 372 9.90 12.91 28.89
CA GLY A 372 11.17 13.58 28.62
C GLY A 372 11.10 15.10 28.84
N ALA A 373 10.05 15.75 28.33
CA ALA A 373 9.81 17.18 28.49
C ALA A 373 9.58 17.58 29.96
N CYS A 374 8.93 16.72 30.74
CA CYS A 374 8.62 16.97 32.15
C CYS A 374 9.79 16.67 33.10
N TYR A 375 10.79 15.89 32.67
CA TYR A 375 11.89 15.44 33.52
C TYR A 375 12.69 16.60 34.13
N LEU A 376 13.17 17.53 33.30
CA LEU A 376 14.02 18.62 33.76
C LEU A 376 13.28 19.61 34.70
N PRO A 377 12.02 20.02 34.40
CA PRO A 377 11.20 20.78 35.35
C PRO A 377 10.94 20.03 36.67
N ALA A 378 10.65 18.72 36.62
CA ALA A 378 10.40 17.92 37.82
C ALA A 378 11.63 17.82 38.74
N VAL A 379 12.82 17.66 38.14
CA VAL A 379 14.09 17.70 38.88
C VAL A 379 14.27 19.06 39.55
N ARG A 380 14.06 20.17 38.84
CA ARG A 380 14.15 21.51 39.41
C ARG A 380 13.18 21.72 40.58
N ALA A 381 11.92 21.30 40.43
CA ALA A 381 10.91 21.39 41.49
C ALA A 381 11.34 20.63 42.76
N SER A 382 11.88 19.43 42.61
CA SER A 382 12.34 18.61 43.72
C SER A 382 13.56 19.15 44.46
N GLN A 383 14.30 20.09 43.85
CA GLN A 383 15.51 20.68 44.43
C GLN A 383 15.24 22.02 45.14
N LEU A 384 14.02 22.56 45.09
CA LEU A 384 13.63 23.82 45.74
C LEU A 384 13.89 23.82 47.25
N ASP A 385 14.67 24.79 47.74
CA ASP A 385 14.95 24.95 49.17
C ASP A 385 13.66 25.26 49.96
N PRO A 386 13.23 24.38 50.90
CA PRO A 386 11.98 24.55 51.64
C PRO A 386 11.90 25.89 52.40
N VAL A 387 13.03 26.36 52.92
CA VAL A 387 13.09 27.59 53.72
C VAL A 387 12.91 28.81 52.81
N LYS A 388 13.54 28.83 51.63
CA LYS A 388 13.36 29.91 50.66
C LYS A 388 11.96 29.91 50.07
N ALA A 389 11.46 28.72 49.70
CA ALA A 389 10.14 28.55 49.10
C ALA A 389 8.99 29.02 50.00
N LEU A 390 9.13 28.91 51.33
CA LEU A 390 8.15 29.40 52.30
C LEU A 390 8.31 30.89 52.64
N ARG A 391 9.49 31.48 52.39
CA ARG A 391 9.76 32.89 52.65
C ARG A 391 9.28 33.81 51.52
N GLU A 392 9.15 33.27 50.31
CA GLU A 392 8.65 33.97 49.12
C GLU A 392 7.12 33.79 48.92
N ALA A 393 6.45 33.12 49.85
CA ALA A 393 5.03 32.75 49.79
C ALA A 393 4.08 33.89 50.19
#